data_AF-A0A2N6MLL0-F1
#
_entry.id   AF-A0A2N6MLL0-F1
#
_cell.length_a   1.000
_cell.length_b   1.000
_cell.length_c   1.000
_cell.angle_alpha   90.00
_cell.angle_beta   90.00
_cell.angle_gamma   90.00
#
_symmetry.space_group_name_H-M   'P 1'
#
loop_
_entity.id
_entity.type
_entity.pdbx_description
1 polymer ?
#
loop_
_entity_poly.entity_id
_entity_poly.type
_entity_poly.pdbx_seq_one_letter_code
_entity_poly.pdbx_strand_id
1 'polypeptide(L)'
;MNWEEGLEILDGVVFNKINRHLKDVEIIILQGSWQGLSYDEIATNEGYAAKYLRQDVGFKLWKLLSEALGEEVSKTNFRAAIERYNFRNINILSAAVHDDSYSTIKNEFTLEYPEGLVPLNSAFYIQRFSTGDATRTPIEELCYETILHAGSLIRIKAPKQMGKTSLLERIIAHSNQRGYHTVRLNLLQADTTVFSNLDKFLRCFCAYVSHKLKLSTSFNESWDEYRGSIINCTTYF
;
A
#
# COMPACT_ATOMS: atom_id res chain seq x y z
N MET A 1 -3.36 15.74 0.40
CA MET A 1 -4.33 16.72 0.89
C MET A 1 -4.99 17.40 -0.29
N ASN A 2 -6.32 17.36 -0.38
CA ASN A 2 -7.10 18.14 -1.34
C ASN A 2 -7.30 19.59 -0.82
N TRP A 3 -7.95 20.44 -1.62
CA TRP A 3 -8.19 21.84 -1.23
C TRP A 3 -9.17 21.97 -0.06
N GLU A 4 -10.26 21.17 -0.05
CA GLU A 4 -11.27 21.25 1.01
C GLU A 4 -10.68 20.87 2.39
N GLU A 5 -9.91 19.78 2.44
CA GLU A 5 -9.18 19.35 3.64
C GLU A 5 -8.19 20.42 4.12
N GLY A 6 -7.44 21.02 3.18
CA GLY A 6 -6.47 22.08 3.51
C GLY A 6 -7.15 23.33 4.06
N LEU A 7 -8.31 23.69 3.51
CA LEU A 7 -9.09 24.84 3.96
C LEU A 7 -9.66 24.62 5.37
N GLU A 8 -10.20 23.42 5.65
CA GLU A 8 -10.73 23.07 6.98
C GLU A 8 -9.65 23.16 8.07
N ILE A 9 -8.44 22.66 7.78
CA ILE A 9 -7.31 22.76 8.72
C ILE A 9 -6.92 24.22 8.95
N LEU A 10 -6.78 25.01 7.87
CA LEU A 10 -6.41 26.42 7.97
C LEU A 10 -7.44 27.22 8.77
N ASP A 11 -8.72 26.99 8.50
CA ASP A 11 -9.80 27.68 9.19
C ASP A 11 -9.82 27.33 10.68
N GLY A 12 -9.63 26.05 11.03
CA GLY A 12 -9.50 25.62 12.43
C GLY A 12 -8.28 26.20 13.13
N VAL A 13 -7.13 26.29 12.45
CA VAL A 13 -5.90 26.89 13.00
C VAL A 13 -6.08 28.38 13.26
N VAL A 14 -6.71 29.09 12.33
CA VAL A 14 -7.01 30.52 12.48
C VAL A 14 -8.04 30.73 13.59
N PHE A 15 -9.09 29.91 13.65
CA PHE A 15 -10.10 29.95 14.70
C PHE A 15 -9.47 29.76 16.09
N ASN A 16 -8.59 28.77 16.25
CA ASN A 16 -7.92 28.54 17.53
C ASN A 16 -6.99 29.70 17.95
N LYS A 17 -6.39 30.40 16.98
CA LYS A 17 -5.43 31.49 17.27
C LYS A 17 -6.12 32.80 17.63
N ILE A 18 -7.18 33.16 16.90
CA ILE A 18 -7.79 34.50 16.98
C ILE A 18 -9.31 34.46 17.16
N ASN A 19 -9.89 33.29 17.40
CA ASN A 19 -11.32 33.08 17.64
C ASN A 19 -12.22 33.64 16.52
N ARG A 20 -11.76 33.55 15.28
CA ARG A 20 -12.52 33.89 14.08
C ARG A 20 -12.18 32.94 12.93
N HIS A 21 -13.13 32.77 12.02
CA HIS A 21 -12.92 32.06 10.76
C HIS A 21 -12.20 32.94 9.73
N LEU A 22 -11.70 32.28 8.67
CA LEU A 22 -11.15 32.93 7.50
C LEU A 22 -12.23 33.75 6.77
N LYS A 23 -11.87 34.95 6.34
CA LYS A 23 -12.74 35.79 5.50
C LYS A 23 -12.68 35.34 4.05
N ASP A 24 -13.72 35.62 3.28
CA ASP A 24 -13.79 35.28 1.85
C ASP A 24 -12.55 35.75 1.05
N VAL A 25 -12.07 36.97 1.30
CA VAL A 25 -10.86 37.48 0.64
C VAL A 25 -9.58 36.73 1.05
N GLU A 26 -9.51 36.19 2.26
CA GLU A 26 -8.40 35.35 2.73
C GLU A 26 -8.47 33.97 2.05
N ILE A 27 -9.68 33.40 1.94
CA ILE A 27 -9.94 32.13 1.24
C ILE A 27 -9.55 32.25 -0.23
N ILE A 28 -9.92 33.34 -0.90
CA ILE A 28 -9.54 33.64 -2.29
C ILE A 28 -8.02 33.64 -2.47
N ILE A 29 -7.28 34.32 -1.58
CA ILE A 29 -5.82 34.37 -1.64
C ILE A 29 -5.23 32.97 -1.44
N LEU A 30 -5.76 32.18 -0.51
CA LEU A 30 -5.32 30.82 -0.25
C LEU A 30 -5.59 29.91 -1.45
N GLN A 31 -6.77 29.99 -2.05
CA GLN A 31 -7.17 29.19 -3.20
C GLN A 31 -6.32 29.53 -4.43
N GLY A 32 -6.16 30.81 -4.73
CA GLY A 32 -5.30 31.25 -5.82
C GLY A 32 -3.84 30.85 -5.59
N SER A 33 -3.37 30.92 -4.34
CA SER A 33 -2.03 30.43 -3.96
C SER A 33 -1.89 28.92 -4.13
N TRP A 34 -2.94 28.14 -3.84
CA TRP A 34 -2.98 26.69 -4.02
C TRP A 34 -2.91 26.28 -5.49
N GLN A 35 -3.53 27.10 -6.36
CA GLN A 35 -3.52 26.94 -7.81
C GLN A 35 -2.26 27.53 -8.49
N GLY A 36 -1.38 28.18 -7.73
CA GLY A 36 -0.15 28.78 -8.25
C GLY A 36 -0.31 30.18 -8.84
N LEU A 37 -1.51 30.77 -8.82
CA LEU A 37 -1.81 32.09 -9.39
C LEU A 37 -1.10 33.21 -8.64
N SER A 38 -0.57 34.20 -9.36
CA SER A 38 -0.01 35.44 -8.80
C SER A 38 -1.09 36.35 -8.20
N TYR A 39 -0.69 37.30 -7.34
CA TYR A 39 -1.64 38.28 -6.80
C TYR A 39 -2.34 39.11 -7.87
N ASP A 40 -1.67 39.36 -9.00
CA ASP A 40 -2.21 40.13 -10.12
C ASP A 40 -3.30 39.32 -10.85
N GLU A 41 -3.09 38.01 -11.03
CA GLU A 41 -4.09 37.11 -11.60
C GLU A 41 -5.30 36.93 -10.67
N ILE A 42 -5.07 36.71 -9.37
CA ILE A 42 -6.13 36.58 -8.37
C ILE A 42 -6.97 37.86 -8.32
N ALA A 43 -6.31 39.03 -8.31
CA ALA A 43 -6.95 40.33 -8.33
C ALA A 43 -7.83 40.54 -9.57
N THR A 44 -7.32 40.14 -10.75
CA THR A 44 -8.05 40.28 -12.02
C THR A 44 -9.28 39.38 -12.06
N ASN A 45 -9.16 38.14 -11.56
CA ASN A 45 -10.25 37.17 -11.58
C ASN A 45 -11.39 37.55 -10.60
N GLU A 46 -11.04 38.09 -9.44
CA GLU A 46 -11.97 38.34 -8.34
C GLU A 46 -12.35 39.83 -8.19
N GLY A 47 -11.86 40.69 -9.09
CA GLY A 47 -12.21 42.12 -9.13
C GLY A 47 -11.57 42.98 -8.04
N TYR A 48 -10.44 42.55 -7.47
CA TYR A 48 -9.69 43.30 -6.45
C TYR A 48 -8.51 44.09 -7.04
N ALA A 49 -7.98 45.04 -6.27
CA ALA A 49 -6.69 45.65 -6.60
C ALA A 49 -5.54 44.72 -6.15
N ALA A 50 -4.60 44.41 -7.07
CA ALA A 50 -3.45 43.55 -6.75
C ALA A 50 -2.62 44.05 -5.56
N LYS A 51 -2.50 45.38 -5.43
CA LYS A 51 -1.83 46.03 -4.30
C LYS A 51 -2.52 45.75 -2.96
N TYR A 52 -3.86 45.79 -2.93
CA TYR A 52 -4.65 45.50 -1.74
C TYR A 52 -4.49 44.05 -1.30
N LEU A 53 -4.61 43.09 -2.24
CA LEU A 53 -4.42 41.68 -1.92
C LEU A 53 -3.00 41.38 -1.43
N ARG A 54 -1.97 42.00 -2.01
CA ARG A 54 -0.58 41.74 -1.64
C ARG A 54 -0.18 42.39 -0.32
N GLN A 55 -0.48 43.68 -0.15
CA GLN A 55 0.06 44.49 0.95
C GLN A 55 -0.83 44.50 2.20
N ASP A 56 -2.15 44.49 2.03
CA ASP A 56 -3.07 44.58 3.17
C ASP A 56 -3.50 43.21 3.66
N VAL A 57 -4.08 42.40 2.76
CA VAL A 57 -4.68 41.12 3.14
C VAL A 57 -3.61 40.03 3.22
N GLY A 58 -2.83 39.83 2.14
CA GLY A 58 -1.84 38.76 2.01
C GLY A 58 -0.76 38.84 3.07
N PHE A 59 -0.15 40.02 3.28
CA PHE A 59 0.88 40.19 4.31
C PHE A 59 0.37 39.82 5.72
N LYS A 60 -0.83 40.29 6.10
CA LYS A 60 -1.43 39.98 7.40
C LYS A 60 -1.80 38.50 7.52
N LEU A 61 -2.32 37.91 6.43
CA LEU A 61 -2.69 36.50 6.37
C LEU A 61 -1.48 35.58 6.56
N TRP A 62 -0.39 35.80 5.81
CA TRP A 62 0.80 34.95 5.94
C TRP A 62 1.47 35.09 7.30
N LYS A 63 1.48 36.29 7.87
CA LYS A 63 1.96 36.51 9.24
C LYS A 63 1.11 35.75 10.26
N LEU A 64 -0.22 35.87 10.15
CA LEU A 64 -1.16 35.15 11.02
C LEU A 64 -0.96 33.64 10.93
N LEU A 65 -0.86 33.10 9.71
CA LEU A 65 -0.63 31.67 9.50
C LEU A 65 0.72 31.22 10.03
N SER A 66 1.76 32.05 9.91
CA SER A 66 3.07 31.74 10.50
C SER A 66 2.99 31.63 12.02
N GLU A 67 2.27 32.57 12.66
CA GLU A 67 2.07 32.58 14.11
C GLU A 67 1.14 31.47 14.62
N ALA A 68 0.22 31.00 13.77
CA ALA A 68 -0.75 29.97 14.12
C ALA A 68 -0.21 28.54 13.88
N LEU A 69 0.57 28.34 12.81
CA LEU A 69 1.21 27.06 12.48
C LEU A 69 2.55 26.86 13.20
N GLY A 70 3.18 27.95 13.67
CA GLY A 70 4.44 27.91 14.42
C GLY A 70 5.70 27.75 13.55
N GLU A 71 5.61 28.04 12.26
CA GLU A 71 6.72 28.07 11.31
C GLU A 71 6.52 29.19 10.28
N GLU A 72 7.55 29.57 9.52
CA GLU A 72 7.42 30.65 8.52
C GLU A 72 6.59 30.21 7.32
N VAL A 73 5.46 30.90 7.09
CA VAL A 73 4.49 30.61 6.05
C VAL A 73 4.44 31.74 5.03
N SER A 74 4.40 31.36 3.76
CA SER A 74 4.34 32.21 2.58
C SER A 74 3.53 31.52 1.48
N LYS A 75 3.17 32.28 0.45
CA LYS A 75 2.44 31.79 -0.73
C LYS A 75 3.03 30.53 -1.39
N THR A 76 4.35 30.32 -1.31
CA THR A 76 5.02 29.18 -1.97
C THR A 76 5.14 27.95 -1.07
N ASN A 77 5.12 28.12 0.25
CA ASN A 77 5.39 27.02 1.19
C ASN A 77 4.16 26.65 2.07
N PHE A 78 3.08 27.43 2.05
CA PHE A 78 1.96 27.23 2.97
C PHE A 78 1.30 25.85 2.83
N ARG A 79 1.21 25.30 1.62
CA ARG A 79 0.71 23.94 1.42
C ARG A 79 1.52 22.91 2.19
N ALA A 80 2.85 22.97 2.09
CA ALA A 80 3.75 22.09 2.82
C ALA A 80 3.69 22.35 4.33
N ALA A 81 3.45 23.59 4.75
CA ALA A 81 3.30 23.96 6.16
C ALA A 81 2.08 23.32 6.81
N ILE A 82 0.93 23.34 6.12
CA ILE A 82 -0.31 22.72 6.60
C ILE A 82 -0.15 21.20 6.67
N GLU A 83 0.47 20.57 5.68
CA GLU A 83 0.72 19.13 5.68
C GLU A 83 1.61 18.71 6.87
N ARG A 84 2.67 19.47 7.18
CA ARG A 84 3.51 19.26 8.36
C ARG A 84 2.74 19.46 9.66
N TYR A 85 1.95 20.52 9.75
CA TYR A 85 1.13 20.81 10.92
C TYR A 85 0.11 19.71 11.20
N ASN A 86 -0.56 19.21 10.16
CA ASN A 86 -1.52 18.11 10.29
C ASN A 86 -0.80 16.84 10.79
N PHE A 87 0.34 16.50 10.22
CA PHE A 87 1.15 15.36 10.66
C PHE A 87 1.60 15.50 12.12
N ARG A 88 1.98 16.72 12.56
CA ARG A 88 2.36 16.99 13.95
C ARG A 88 1.18 16.82 14.91
N ASN A 89 0.00 17.32 14.55
CA ASN A 89 -1.19 17.20 15.41
C ASN A 89 -1.69 15.76 15.51
N ILE A 90 -1.64 14.99 14.41
CA ILE A 90 -1.93 13.55 14.44
C ILE A 90 -0.99 12.83 15.43
N ASN A 91 0.29 13.19 15.46
CA ASN A 91 1.27 12.61 16.38
C ASN A 91 1.15 13.09 17.84
N ILE A 92 0.65 14.30 18.09
CA ILE A 92 0.41 14.80 19.45
C ILE A 92 -0.86 14.17 20.03
N LEU A 93 -1.91 14.04 19.21
CA LEU A 93 -3.15 13.34 19.57
C LEU A 93 -2.91 11.85 19.87
N SER A 94 -1.92 11.21 19.24
CA SER A 94 -1.56 9.82 19.55
C SER A 94 -0.73 9.66 20.83
N ALA A 95 0.00 10.70 21.27
CA ALA A 95 0.83 10.68 22.48
C ALA A 95 0.07 11.07 23.77
N ALA A 96 -1.00 11.86 23.67
CA ALA A 96 -1.75 12.40 24.83
C ALA A 96 -2.87 11.46 25.36
N VAL A 97 -3.07 10.28 24.77
CA VAL A 97 -4.22 9.36 25.05
C VAL A 97 -3.82 8.19 25.98
N HIS A 98 -2.82 8.40 26.84
CA HIS A 98 -2.50 7.50 27.95
C HIS A 98 -3.22 7.91 29.25
N ASP A 99 -4.55 8.09 29.22
CA ASP A 99 -5.38 7.85 30.40
C ASP A 99 -6.86 7.63 30.02
N ASP A 100 -7.54 6.93 30.91
CA ASP A 100 -8.68 6.04 30.76
C ASP A 100 -9.82 6.34 29.75
N SER A 101 -10.27 5.23 29.15
CA SER A 101 -11.65 4.95 28.71
C SER A 101 -12.22 5.69 27.49
N TYR A 102 -11.82 5.30 26.28
CA TYR A 102 -12.76 5.10 25.15
C TYR A 102 -12.13 4.16 24.11
N SER A 103 -12.63 2.93 24.05
CA SER A 103 -12.49 2.06 22.90
C SER A 103 -13.23 2.68 21.71
N THR A 104 -12.58 2.85 20.56
CA THR A 104 -13.09 2.56 19.19
C THR A 104 -12.07 3.05 18.14
N ILE A 105 -11.45 2.08 17.46
CA ILE A 105 -10.61 2.20 16.24
C ILE A 105 -9.25 2.91 16.44
N LYS A 106 -8.32 2.23 17.12
CA LYS A 106 -6.90 2.32 16.76
C LYS A 106 -6.73 1.61 15.41
N ASN A 107 -6.83 2.34 14.31
CA ASN A 107 -6.26 1.86 13.05
C ASN A 107 -4.76 2.17 13.09
N GLU A 108 -4.03 1.19 13.59
CA GLU A 108 -2.58 1.14 13.70
C GLU A 108 -1.97 1.01 12.29
N PHE A 109 -2.08 2.05 11.46
CA PHE A 109 -1.36 2.13 10.18
C PHE A 109 0.08 2.53 10.44
N THR A 110 0.84 1.65 11.09
CA THR A 110 2.30 1.73 11.11
C THR A 110 2.79 1.67 9.68
N LEU A 111 3.43 2.75 9.21
CA LEU A 111 4.05 2.80 7.90
C LEU A 111 5.21 1.79 7.88
N GLU A 112 4.98 0.65 7.25
CA GLU A 112 6.00 -0.38 7.06
C GLU A 112 6.93 0.04 5.92
N TYR A 113 8.24 -0.07 6.17
CA TYR A 113 9.23 0.09 5.11
C TYR A 113 9.03 -1.04 4.08
N PRO A 114 8.99 -0.76 2.76
CA PRO A 114 8.64 -1.75 1.74
C PRO A 114 9.81 -2.71 1.44
N GLU A 115 10.34 -3.35 2.46
CA GLU A 115 11.37 -4.37 2.35
C GLU A 115 10.77 -5.77 2.45
N GLY A 116 11.21 -6.65 1.56
CA GLY A 116 10.84 -8.05 1.59
C GLY A 116 9.39 -8.32 1.15
N LEU A 117 8.72 -9.19 1.90
CA LEU A 117 7.36 -9.64 1.62
C LEU A 117 6.36 -8.64 2.20
N VAL A 118 5.40 -8.19 1.38
CA VAL A 118 4.32 -7.32 1.88
C VAL A 118 3.26 -8.17 2.57
N PRO A 119 2.89 -7.89 3.84
CA PRO A 119 1.87 -8.63 4.56
C PRO A 119 0.51 -8.66 3.86
N LEU A 120 -0.25 -9.75 4.04
CA LEU A 120 -1.54 -9.96 3.38
C LEU A 120 -2.56 -8.87 3.71
N ASN A 121 -2.56 -8.41 4.96
CA ASN A 121 -3.43 -7.37 5.51
C ASN A 121 -2.84 -5.95 5.41
N SER A 122 -1.70 -5.77 4.73
CA SER A 122 -1.10 -4.44 4.56
C SER A 122 -2.03 -3.54 3.75
N ALA A 123 -2.46 -2.43 4.35
CA ALA A 123 -3.28 -1.41 3.69
C ALA A 123 -2.53 -0.63 2.61
N PHE A 124 -1.21 -0.78 2.54
CA PHE A 124 -0.35 -0.13 1.56
C PHE A 124 -0.05 -1.02 0.34
N TYR A 125 -0.64 -2.22 0.26
CA TYR A 125 -0.46 -3.08 -0.91
C TYR A 125 -1.20 -2.53 -2.13
N ILE A 126 -0.45 -2.23 -3.19
CA ILE A 126 -0.99 -1.77 -4.46
C ILE A 126 -1.15 -2.98 -5.41
N GLN A 127 -2.40 -3.23 -5.84
CA GLN A 127 -2.70 -4.23 -6.87
C GLN A 127 -2.11 -3.80 -8.23
N ARG A 128 -1.64 -4.78 -9.01
CA ARG A 128 -0.95 -4.51 -10.28
C ARG A 128 -1.90 -4.69 -11.45
N PHE A 129 -1.91 -3.74 -12.36
CA PHE A 129 -2.68 -3.81 -13.60
C PHE A 129 -1.75 -4.17 -14.76
N SER A 130 -2.18 -5.11 -15.60
CA SER A 130 -1.46 -5.42 -16.85
C SER A 130 -1.69 -4.29 -17.85
N THR A 131 -0.60 -3.72 -18.37
CA THR A 131 -0.66 -2.75 -19.48
C THR A 131 -0.96 -3.51 -20.77
N GLY A 132 -2.19 -3.43 -21.28
CA GLY A 132 -2.52 -3.91 -22.63
C GLY A 132 -3.85 -4.64 -22.79
N ASP A 133 -4.61 -4.88 -21.72
CA ASP A 133 -5.93 -5.50 -21.82
C ASP A 133 -7.05 -4.43 -21.73
N ALA A 134 -8.06 -4.55 -22.59
CA ALA A 134 -9.23 -3.66 -22.62
C ALA A 134 -10.12 -3.83 -21.37
N THR A 135 -9.88 -4.89 -20.59
CA THR A 135 -10.51 -5.14 -19.30
C THR A 135 -9.58 -4.75 -18.16
N ARG A 136 -10.04 -3.84 -17.31
CA ARG A 136 -9.28 -3.29 -16.18
C ARG A 136 -9.27 -4.27 -15.00
N THR A 137 -8.72 -5.47 -15.19
CA THR A 137 -8.65 -6.51 -14.16
C THR A 137 -7.25 -6.54 -13.53
N PRO A 138 -7.11 -6.42 -12.20
CA PRO A 138 -5.83 -6.62 -11.53
C PRO A 138 -5.27 -8.02 -11.78
N ILE A 139 -3.95 -8.14 -11.87
CA ILE A 139 -3.29 -9.44 -12.07
C ILE A 139 -3.54 -10.39 -10.89
N GLU A 140 -3.77 -9.85 -9.69
CA GLU A 140 -4.18 -10.61 -8.50
C GLU A 140 -5.49 -11.35 -8.74
N GLU A 141 -6.51 -10.65 -9.23
CA GLU A 141 -7.84 -11.20 -9.51
C GLU A 141 -7.74 -12.35 -10.52
N LEU A 142 -7.01 -12.12 -11.62
CA LEU A 142 -6.75 -13.15 -12.64
C LEU A 142 -6.09 -14.38 -12.03
N CYS A 143 -5.12 -14.21 -11.12
CA CYS A 143 -4.47 -15.33 -10.46
C CYS A 143 -5.41 -16.07 -9.50
N TYR A 144 -6.29 -15.35 -8.79
CA TYR A 144 -7.28 -15.95 -7.90
C TYR A 144 -8.31 -16.77 -8.65
N GLU A 145 -8.76 -16.32 -9.83
CA GLU A 145 -9.65 -17.12 -10.67
C GLU A 145 -8.91 -18.33 -11.25
N THR A 146 -7.70 -18.10 -11.78
CA THR A 146 -6.92 -19.15 -12.44
C THR A 146 -6.59 -20.32 -11.50
N ILE A 147 -6.21 -20.04 -10.24
CA ILE A 147 -5.77 -21.08 -9.29
C ILE A 147 -6.90 -22.04 -8.89
N LEU A 148 -8.17 -21.66 -9.08
CA LEU A 148 -9.32 -22.51 -8.78
C LEU A 148 -9.56 -23.56 -9.87
N HIS A 149 -9.05 -23.36 -11.08
CA HIS A 149 -9.12 -24.35 -12.14
C HIS A 149 -8.13 -25.49 -11.91
N ALA A 150 -8.62 -26.73 -11.95
CA ALA A 150 -7.79 -27.93 -11.81
C ALA A 150 -6.72 -28.00 -12.91
N GLY A 151 -5.48 -28.32 -12.54
CA GLY A 151 -4.36 -28.40 -13.47
C GLY A 151 -3.85 -27.06 -14.00
N SER A 152 -4.28 -25.93 -13.44
CA SER A 152 -3.80 -24.61 -13.81
C SER A 152 -2.31 -24.41 -13.49
N LEU A 153 -1.63 -23.62 -14.33
CA LEU A 153 -0.23 -23.25 -14.14
C LEU A 153 -0.08 -21.73 -14.19
N ILE A 154 0.28 -21.11 -13.06
CA ILE A 154 0.56 -19.67 -12.98
C ILE A 154 2.07 -19.45 -12.94
N ARG A 155 2.60 -18.76 -13.95
CA ARG A 155 4.03 -18.42 -14.02
C ARG A 155 4.25 -16.94 -13.71
N ILE A 156 4.90 -16.66 -12.58
CA ILE A 156 5.25 -15.28 -12.16
C ILE A 156 6.71 -14.98 -12.55
N LYS A 157 6.92 -14.08 -13.52
CA LYS A 157 8.25 -13.69 -14.02
C LYS A 157 8.48 -12.19 -13.83
N ALA A 158 9.51 -11.81 -13.08
CA ALA A 158 9.94 -10.42 -12.88
C ALA A 158 11.37 -10.35 -12.26
N PRO A 159 12.08 -9.22 -12.37
CA PRO A 159 13.36 -8.97 -11.68
C PRO A 159 13.27 -9.12 -10.15
N LYS A 160 14.41 -9.33 -9.46
CA LYS A 160 14.45 -9.41 -7.99
C LYS A 160 13.79 -8.18 -7.36
N GLN A 161 13.17 -8.36 -6.19
CA GLN A 161 12.46 -7.32 -5.42
C GLN A 161 11.21 -6.69 -6.08
N MET A 162 10.72 -7.21 -7.20
CA MET A 162 9.48 -6.73 -7.86
C MET A 162 8.18 -7.31 -7.26
N GLY A 163 8.16 -7.71 -5.99
CA GLY A 163 6.94 -8.19 -5.33
C GLY A 163 6.42 -9.57 -5.78
N LYS A 164 7.22 -10.38 -6.48
CA LYS A 164 6.83 -11.75 -6.91
C LYS A 164 6.39 -12.63 -5.75
N THR A 165 7.17 -12.63 -4.66
CA THR A 165 6.87 -13.41 -3.47
C THR A 165 5.59 -12.90 -2.81
N SER A 166 5.37 -11.59 -2.79
CA SER A 166 4.13 -10.98 -2.28
C SER A 166 2.90 -11.42 -3.08
N LEU A 167 2.99 -11.49 -4.41
CA LEU A 167 1.91 -12.05 -5.23
C LEU A 167 1.65 -13.53 -4.91
N LEU A 168 2.72 -14.33 -4.84
CA LEU A 168 2.62 -15.76 -4.55
C LEU A 168 1.93 -16.03 -3.20
N GLU A 169 2.30 -15.31 -2.13
CA GLU A 169 1.64 -15.46 -0.82
C GLU A 169 0.17 -15.12 -0.86
N ARG A 170 -0.22 -14.10 -1.63
CA ARG A 170 -1.63 -13.73 -1.78
C ARG A 170 -2.44 -14.80 -2.49
N ILE A 171 -1.89 -15.40 -3.54
CA ILE A 171 -2.52 -16.52 -4.25
C ILE A 171 -2.69 -17.72 -3.32
N ILE A 172 -1.66 -18.06 -2.54
CA ILE A 172 -1.73 -19.14 -1.54
C ILE A 172 -2.76 -18.83 -0.46
N ALA A 173 -2.80 -17.60 0.04
CA ALA A 173 -3.80 -17.19 1.03
C ALA A 173 -5.23 -17.34 0.50
N HIS A 174 -5.46 -16.94 -0.76
CA HIS A 174 -6.74 -17.11 -1.43
C HIS A 174 -7.14 -18.59 -1.55
N SER A 175 -6.23 -19.47 -1.97
CA SER A 175 -6.54 -20.89 -2.10
C SER A 175 -6.79 -21.56 -0.74
N ASN A 176 -6.03 -21.19 0.30
CA ASN A 176 -6.27 -21.65 1.67
C ASN A 176 -7.67 -21.24 2.17
N GLN A 177 -8.11 -20.01 1.90
CA GLN A 177 -9.48 -19.55 2.23
C GLN A 177 -10.57 -20.35 1.53
N ARG A 178 -10.25 -20.96 0.38
CA ARG A 178 -11.14 -21.84 -0.39
C ARG A 178 -11.03 -23.32 0.00
N GLY A 179 -10.26 -23.64 1.05
CA GLY A 179 -10.10 -24.99 1.59
C GLY A 179 -9.07 -25.86 0.87
N TYR A 180 -8.24 -25.29 -0.01
CA TYR A 180 -7.18 -26.03 -0.67
C TYR A 180 -6.02 -26.27 0.29
N HIS A 181 -5.39 -27.44 0.18
CA HIS A 181 -4.14 -27.73 0.86
C HIS A 181 -2.97 -27.25 0.01
N THR A 182 -2.07 -26.48 0.61
CA THR A 182 -0.96 -25.84 -0.11
C THR A 182 0.40 -26.37 0.36
N VAL A 183 1.28 -26.68 -0.60
CA VAL A 183 2.66 -27.05 -0.33
C VAL A 183 3.60 -26.05 -0.97
N ARG A 184 4.48 -25.47 -0.15
CA ARG A 184 5.54 -24.57 -0.61
C ARG A 184 6.85 -25.31 -0.76
N LEU A 185 7.40 -25.26 -1.97
CA LEU A 185 8.70 -25.81 -2.33
C LEU A 185 9.67 -24.68 -2.67
N ASN A 186 10.80 -24.63 -1.96
CA ASN A 186 11.89 -23.72 -2.28
C ASN A 186 13.06 -24.50 -2.88
N LEU A 187 13.13 -24.53 -4.21
CA LEU A 187 14.18 -25.27 -4.92
C LEU A 187 15.60 -24.70 -4.70
N LEU A 188 15.75 -23.49 -4.14
CA LEU A 188 17.05 -22.95 -3.75
C LEU A 188 17.64 -23.62 -2.50
N GLN A 189 16.83 -24.34 -1.73
CA GLN A 189 17.26 -25.06 -0.53
C GLN A 189 17.56 -26.54 -0.78
N ALA A 190 17.27 -27.05 -1.98
CA ALA A 190 17.55 -28.43 -2.33
C ALA A 190 19.03 -28.61 -2.67
N ASP A 191 19.62 -29.74 -2.24
CA ASP A 191 20.99 -30.08 -2.61
C ASP A 191 21.10 -30.26 -4.13
N THR A 192 22.20 -29.77 -4.70
CA THR A 192 22.51 -29.82 -6.13
C THR A 192 22.48 -31.25 -6.69
N THR A 193 22.82 -32.23 -5.86
CA THR A 193 22.79 -33.66 -6.20
C THR A 193 21.40 -34.17 -6.55
N VAL A 194 20.35 -33.57 -5.99
CA VAL A 194 18.94 -33.94 -6.25
C VAL A 194 18.54 -33.59 -7.68
N PHE A 195 19.13 -32.54 -8.27
CA PHE A 195 18.83 -32.11 -9.65
C PHE A 195 19.62 -32.86 -10.72
N SER A 196 20.53 -33.76 -10.34
CA SER A 196 21.34 -34.55 -11.28
C SER A 196 20.56 -35.65 -12.00
N ASN A 197 19.43 -36.09 -11.43
CA ASN A 197 18.64 -37.21 -11.95
C ASN A 197 17.15 -36.98 -11.69
N LEU A 198 16.34 -37.12 -12.74
CA LEU A 198 14.89 -36.93 -12.67
C LEU A 198 14.21 -37.87 -11.66
N ASP A 199 14.61 -39.14 -11.61
CA ASP A 199 14.06 -40.12 -10.67
C ASP A 199 14.32 -39.70 -9.22
N LYS A 200 15.57 -39.31 -8.92
CA LYS A 200 15.93 -38.81 -7.58
C LYS A 200 15.15 -37.56 -7.22
N PHE A 201 15.01 -36.62 -8.16
CA PHE A 201 14.23 -35.40 -7.96
C PHE A 201 12.76 -35.72 -7.64
N LEU A 202 12.11 -36.56 -8.46
CA LEU A 202 10.69 -36.88 -8.27
C LEU A 202 10.43 -37.68 -6.99
N ARG A 203 11.34 -38.58 -6.60
CA ARG A 203 11.24 -39.26 -5.30
C ARG A 203 11.35 -38.29 -4.12
N CYS A 204 12.35 -37.41 -4.15
CA CYS A 204 12.51 -36.38 -3.12
C CYS A 204 11.31 -35.42 -3.08
N PHE A 205 10.79 -35.04 -4.24
CA PHE A 205 9.59 -34.22 -4.37
C PHE A 205 8.37 -34.89 -3.72
N CYS A 206 8.10 -36.15 -4.06
CA CYS A 206 6.99 -36.91 -3.50
C CYS A 206 7.09 -37.04 -1.98
N ALA A 207 8.28 -37.40 -1.47
CA ALA A 207 8.53 -37.51 -0.03
C ALA A 207 8.30 -36.16 0.69
N TYR A 208 8.80 -35.06 0.14
CA TYR A 208 8.65 -33.73 0.74
C TYR A 208 7.19 -33.27 0.76
N VAL A 209 6.47 -33.40 -0.37
CA VAL A 209 5.07 -33.01 -0.47
C VAL A 209 4.20 -33.82 0.49
N SER A 210 4.42 -35.13 0.56
CA SER A 210 3.71 -36.02 1.49
C SER A 210 3.91 -35.64 2.95
N HIS A 211 5.17 -35.39 3.33
CA HIS A 211 5.51 -34.93 4.67
C HIS A 211 4.84 -33.59 5.00
N LYS A 212 4.82 -32.63 4.07
CA LYS A 212 4.16 -31.33 4.28
C LYS A 212 2.65 -31.42 4.37
N LEU A 213 2.03 -32.33 3.61
CA LEU A 213 0.59 -32.60 3.64
C LEU A 213 0.16 -33.57 4.75
N LYS A 214 1.10 -34.11 5.53
CA LYS A 214 0.84 -35.15 6.54
C LYS A 214 0.12 -36.38 5.97
N LEU A 215 0.42 -36.72 4.72
CA LEU A 215 -0.07 -37.95 4.11
C LEU A 215 0.66 -39.15 4.73
N SER A 216 -0.05 -40.25 4.97
CA SER A 216 0.55 -41.48 5.46
C SER A 216 1.55 -41.99 4.42
N THR A 217 2.84 -41.89 4.71
CA THR A 217 3.91 -42.27 3.78
C THR A 217 4.05 -43.79 3.69
N SER A 218 3.24 -44.43 2.86
CA SER A 218 3.55 -45.75 2.27
C SER A 218 4.36 -45.60 0.98
N PHE A 219 5.27 -44.63 0.94
CA PHE A 219 6.03 -44.21 -0.25
C PHE A 219 6.81 -45.36 -0.91
N ASN A 220 7.34 -46.30 -0.12
CA ASN A 220 8.10 -47.43 -0.64
C ASN A 220 7.23 -48.54 -1.23
N GLU A 221 5.93 -48.59 -0.93
CA GLU A 221 5.02 -49.61 -1.49
C GLU A 221 4.48 -49.21 -2.88
N SER A 222 4.48 -47.90 -3.19
CA SER A 222 3.88 -47.34 -4.41
C SER A 222 4.86 -47.07 -5.56
N TRP A 223 6.18 -47.10 -5.33
CA TRP A 223 7.17 -46.74 -6.35
C TRP A 223 7.69 -47.95 -7.10
N ASP A 224 7.11 -48.24 -8.26
CA ASP A 224 7.48 -49.37 -9.11
C ASP A 224 8.67 -49.01 -10.02
N GLU A 225 9.80 -49.69 -9.87
CA GLU A 225 11.01 -49.44 -10.68
C GLU A 225 10.81 -49.70 -12.18
N TYR A 226 9.79 -50.45 -12.57
CA TYR A 226 9.46 -50.75 -13.97
C TYR A 226 8.50 -49.73 -14.60
N ARG A 227 7.79 -48.94 -13.78
CA ARG A 227 6.96 -47.81 -14.23
C ARG A 227 7.80 -46.54 -14.15
N GLY A 228 8.25 -46.00 -15.27
CA GLY A 228 9.15 -44.84 -15.29
C GLY A 228 8.72 -43.69 -14.36
N SER A 229 9.67 -42.95 -13.81
CA SER A 229 9.50 -42.04 -12.65
C SER A 229 8.36 -41.02 -12.76
N ILE A 230 8.02 -40.58 -13.98
CA ILE A 230 6.89 -39.67 -14.23
C ILE A 230 5.56 -40.36 -13.92
N ILE A 231 5.38 -41.61 -14.35
CA ILE A 231 4.17 -42.40 -14.14
C ILE A 231 3.99 -42.70 -12.65
N ASN A 232 5.08 -43.04 -11.95
CA ASN A 232 5.06 -43.22 -10.50
C ASN A 232 4.61 -41.94 -9.78
N CYS A 233 5.19 -40.80 -10.14
CA CYS A 233 4.82 -39.51 -9.55
C CYS A 233 3.34 -39.16 -9.80
N THR A 234 2.82 -39.40 -11.00
CA THR A 234 1.40 -39.15 -11.33
C THR A 234 0.47 -40.12 -10.61
N THR A 235 0.87 -41.37 -10.40
CA THR A 235 0.03 -42.36 -9.70
C THR A 235 -0.02 -42.13 -8.18
N TYR A 236 0.99 -41.43 -7.65
CA TYR A 236 1.15 -41.21 -6.22
C TYR A 236 0.24 -40.10 -5.65
N PHE A 237 -0.14 -39.10 -6.46
CA PHE A 237 -0.98 -37.95 -6.07
C PHE A 237 -2.36 -38.01 -6.71
#